data_AF-A0A9W4WZ48-F1
#
_entry.id   AF-A0A9W4WZ48-F1
#
_cell.length_a   1.000
_cell.length_b   1.000
_cell.length_c   1.000
_cell.angle_alpha   90.00
_cell.angle_beta   90.00
_cell.angle_gamma   90.00
#
_symmetry.space_group_name_H-M   'P 1'
#
loop_
_entity.id
_entity.type
_entity.pdbx_description
1 polymer ?
#
loop_
_entity_poly.entity_id
_entity_poly.type
_entity_poly.pdbx_seq_one_letter_code
_entity_poly.pdbx_strand_id
1 'polypeptide(L)' 'DLRLCKPVEYFKFSKNNEIYGILPFIAPEVLRGQPYFLASDIYSFSMIMWEFISGILPFNNQAHDFQLS' A
#
# COMPACT_ATOMS: atom_id res chain seq x y z
N ASP A 1 -0.28 17.02 2.39
CA ASP A 1 -0.91 16.53 1.15
C ASP A 1 -0.31 15.17 0.84
N LEU A 2 -1.10 14.09 0.98
CA LEU A 2 -0.58 12.71 0.89
C LEU A 2 -0.57 12.18 -0.55
N ARG A 3 -1.25 12.82 -1.52
CA ARG A 3 -1.26 12.44 -2.95
C ARG A 3 -1.45 10.93 -3.24
N LEU A 4 -2.11 10.18 -2.35
CA LEU A 4 -2.27 8.71 -2.42
C LEU A 4 -3.45 8.24 -3.28
N CYS A 5 -4.31 9.14 -3.78
CA CYS A 5 -5.58 8.72 -4.38
C CYS A 5 -5.54 8.71 -5.91
N LYS A 6 -5.94 7.57 -6.48
CA LYS A 6 -6.43 7.42 -7.86
C LYS A 6 -7.91 7.00 -7.82
N PRO A 7 -8.72 7.33 -8.84
CA PRO A 7 -10.12 6.92 -8.88
C PRO A 7 -10.25 5.38 -8.84
N VAL A 8 -11.24 4.87 -8.09
CA VAL A 8 -11.53 3.43 -7.96
C VAL A 8 -11.71 2.73 -9.30
N GLU A 9 -12.17 3.44 -10.34
CA GLU A 9 -12.29 2.88 -11.70
C GLU A 9 -10.95 2.42 -12.30
N TYR A 10 -9.82 3.01 -11.89
CA TYR A 10 -8.48 2.58 -12.36
C TYR A 10 -8.12 1.17 -11.87
N PHE A 11 -8.53 0.79 -10.66
CA PHE A 11 -8.33 -0.57 -10.13
C PHE A 11 -9.12 -1.62 -10.92
N LYS A 12 -10.25 -1.23 -11.52
CA LYS A 12 -11.08 -2.12 -12.34
C LYS A 12 -10.56 -2.25 -13.78
N PHE A 13 -9.83 -1.25 -14.27
CA PHE A 13 -9.33 -1.19 -15.66
C PHE A 13 -7.87 -1.64 -15.84
N SER A 14 -7.06 -1.73 -14.77
CA SER A 14 -5.74 -2.34 -14.89
C SER A 14 -5.90 -3.86 -15.03
N LYS A 15 -5.94 -4.31 -16.29
CA LYS A 15 -5.85 -5.72 -16.69
C LYS A 15 -4.55 -6.41 -16.25
N ASN A 16 -3.62 -5.67 -15.62
CA ASN A 16 -2.23 -6.05 -15.42
C ASN A 16 -1.82 -6.29 -13.95
N ASN A 17 -2.76 -6.40 -12.99
CA ASN A 17 -2.42 -6.57 -11.56
C ASN A 17 -1.41 -5.52 -11.05
N GLU A 18 -1.41 -4.32 -11.61
CA GLU A 18 -0.49 -3.27 -11.18
C GLU A 18 -0.90 -2.81 -9.77
N ILE A 19 -0.03 -3.06 -8.79
CA ILE A 19 -0.23 -2.69 -7.41
C ILE A 19 0.15 -1.21 -7.24
N TYR A 20 -0.78 -0.41 -6.75
CA TYR A 20 -0.59 1.02 -6.50
C TYR A 20 -0.65 1.31 -4.99
N GLY A 21 0.28 2.13 -4.51
CA GLY A 21 0.38 2.54 -3.11
C GLY A 21 1.83 2.66 -2.65
N ILE A 22 2.04 3.10 -1.41
CA ILE A 22 3.37 3.07 -0.79
C ILE A 22 3.49 1.72 -0.07
N LEU A 23 4.50 0.91 -0.44
CA LEU A 23 4.68 -0.50 -0.04
C LEU A 23 4.38 -0.81 1.44
N PRO A 24 4.82 0.01 2.43
CA PRO A 24 4.55 -0.25 3.85
C PRO A 24 3.07 -0.29 4.25
N PHE A 25 2.23 0.41 3.49
CA PHE A 25 0.81 0.60 3.82
C PHE A 25 -0.09 -0.31 2.99
N ILE A 26 0.45 -1.09 2.06
CA ILE A 26 -0.34 -1.98 1.22
C ILE A 26 -0.56 -3.30 1.96
N ALA A 27 -1.82 -3.73 2.03
CA ALA A 27 -2.17 -4.98 2.68
C ALA A 27 -1.55 -6.19 1.94
N PRO A 28 -1.13 -7.24 2.68
CA PRO A 28 -0.41 -8.37 2.10
C PRO A 28 -1.22 -9.16 1.06
N GLU A 29 -2.55 -9.20 1.18
CA GLU A 29 -3.44 -9.80 0.19
C GLU A 29 -3.42 -9.04 -1.13
N VAL A 30 -3.35 -7.70 -1.08
CA VAL A 30 -3.25 -6.84 -2.26
C VAL A 30 -1.88 -7.04 -2.93
N LEU A 31 -0.81 -7.19 -2.14
CA LEU A 31 0.53 -7.52 -2.65
C LEU A 31 0.60 -8.87 -3.36
N ARG A 32 -0.29 -9.80 -2.99
CA ARG A 32 -0.41 -11.12 -3.62
C ARG A 32 -1.32 -11.11 -4.86
N GLY A 33 -1.76 -9.94 -5.30
CA GLY A 33 -2.70 -9.78 -6.41
C GLY A 33 -4.11 -10.29 -6.11
N GLN A 34 -4.45 -10.46 -4.82
CA GLN A 34 -5.83 -10.76 -4.44
C GLN A 34 -6.69 -9.50 -4.54
N PRO A 35 -8.02 -9.65 -4.68
CA PRO A 35 -8.90 -8.50 -4.79
C PRO A 35 -8.83 -7.62 -3.54
N TYR A 36 -8.99 -6.32 -3.75
CA TYR A 36 -9.08 -5.33 -2.69
C TYR A 36 -10.39 -5.48 -1.91
N PHE A 37 -10.32 -5.43 -0.58
CA PHE A 37 -11.49 -5.48 0.30
C PHE A 37 -11.37 -4.48 1.44
N LEU A 38 -12.45 -4.33 2.23
CA LEU A 38 -12.46 -3.49 3.44
C LEU A 38 -11.34 -3.83 4.43
N ALA A 39 -10.92 -5.10 4.49
CA ALA A 39 -9.79 -5.52 5.32
C ALA A 39 -8.47 -4.80 4.90
N SER A 40 -8.30 -4.54 3.61
CA SER A 40 -7.14 -3.86 3.06
C SER A 40 -7.11 -2.37 3.43
N ASP A 41 -8.28 -1.70 3.47
CA ASP A 41 -8.42 -0.34 4.00
C ASP A 41 -8.02 -0.29 5.49
N ILE A 42 -8.53 -1.23 6.29
CA ILE A 42 -8.27 -1.30 7.73
C ILE A 42 -6.78 -1.52 8.01
N TYR A 43 -6.13 -2.40 7.25
CA TYR A 43 -4.69 -2.62 7.35
C TYR A 43 -3.91 -1.32 7.07
N SER A 44 -4.23 -0.66 5.95
CA SER A 44 -3.57 0.57 5.52
C SER A 44 -3.70 1.67 6.58
N PHE A 45 -4.90 1.84 7.14
CA PHE A 45 -5.16 2.78 8.23
C PHE A 45 -4.40 2.41 9.51
N SER A 46 -4.30 1.12 9.83
CA SER A 46 -3.56 0.63 10.99
C SER A 46 -2.06 0.92 10.87
N MET A 47 -1.49 0.80 9.68
CA MET A 47 -0.09 1.15 9.41
C MET A 47 0.19 2.64 9.56
N ILE A 48 -0.73 3.50 9.11
CA ILE A 48 -0.67 4.95 9.34
C ILE A 48 -0.72 5.25 10.83
N MET A 49 -1.66 4.65 11.58
CA MET A 49 -1.78 4.87 13.01
C MET A 49 -0.54 4.39 13.78
N TRP A 50 0.03 3.25 13.39
CA TRP A 50 1.27 2.76 13.97
C TRP A 50 2.43 3.74 13.76
N GLU A 51 2.55 4.35 12.57
CA GLU A 51 3.57 5.39 12.29
C GLU A 51 3.37 6.61 13.19
N PHE A 52 2.13 7.08 13.34
CA PHE A 52 1.81 8.22 14.21
C PHE A 52 2.15 7.95 15.68
N ILE A 53 1.87 6.75 16.18
CA ILE A 53 2.10 6.39 17.58
C ILE A 53 3.59 6.14 17.85
N SER A 54 4.27 5.48 16.92
CA SER A 54 5.68 5.11 17.09
C SER A 54 6.65 6.23 16.74
N GLY A 55 6.25 7.16 15.86
CA GLY A 55 7.14 8.14 15.25
C GLY A 55 8.21 7.52 14.34
N ILE A 56 8.06 6.25 13.99
CA ILE A 56 9.00 5.48 13.17
C ILE A 56 8.28 5.14 11.86
N LEU A 57 8.98 5.25 10.73
CA LEU A 57 8.41 4.83 9.45
C LEU A 57 8.26 3.29 9.43
N PRO A 58 7.12 2.74 8.99
CA PRO A 58 7.01 1.31 8.82
C PRO A 58 8.04 0.83 7.78
N PHE A 59 8.83 -0.20 8.16
CA PHE A 59 9.95 -0.75 7.39
C PHE A 59 11.18 0.17 7.20
N ASN A 60 11.40 1.16 8.07
CA ASN A 60 12.54 2.12 8.03
C ASN A 60 13.95 1.51 7.96
N ASN A 61 14.11 0.19 8.12
CA ASN A 61 15.40 -0.50 8.20
C ASN A 61 15.65 -1.50 7.06
N GLN A 62 14.83 -1.49 6.01
CA GLN A 62 15.06 -2.32 4.83
C GLN A 62 15.35 -1.41 3.64
N ALA A 63 16.60 -1.45 3.15
CA ALA A 63 16.93 -0.88 1.86
C ALA A 63 16.03 -1.55 0.82
N HIS A 64 15.02 -0.83 0.35
CA HIS A 64 14.26 -1.23 -0.82
C HIS A 64 15.12 -0.83 -2.01
N ASP A 65 16.12 -1.66 -2.33
CA ASP A 65 16.86 -1.51 -3.57
C ASP A 65 15.84 -1.54 -4.70
N PHE A 66 15.63 -0.37 -5.29
CA PHE A 66 14.84 -0.13 -6.48
C PHE A 66 15.58 -0.73 -7.69
N GLN A 67 15.79 -2.04 -7.69
CA GLN A 67 15.98 -2.78 -8.94
C GLN A 67 14.59 -3.19 -9.45
N LEU A 68 13.76 -2.19 -9.73
CA LEU A 68 12.75 -2.30 -10.77
C LEU A 68 13.47 -1.98 -12.09
N SER A 69 14.12 -2.99 -12.67
CA SER A 69 14.47 -3.00 -14.09
C SER A 69 13.27 -3.41 -14.93
#